data_AF-X0V6A9-F1
#
_entry.id   AF-X0V6A9-F1
#
_cell.length_a   1.000
_cell.length_b   1.000
_cell.length_c   1.000
_cell.angle_alpha   90.00
_cell.angle_beta   90.00
_cell.angle_gamma   90.00
#
_symmetry.space_group_name_H-M   'P 1'
#
loop_
_entity.id
_entity.type
_entity.pdbx_description
1 polymer ?
#
loop_
_entity_poly.entity_id
_entity_poly.type
_entity_poly.pdbx_seq_one_letter_code
_entity_poly.pdbx_strand_id
1 'polypeptide(L)'
;AKSAGAVKGFGIELNDVRINRTELPRGAEENVFARMRAERDRLARKYRAEGEEQARRIRAEADREARVIVAEARGQGEIERGKGDAEAARIYAEAYSRDAEFYAFLRGLEAYRKTLGAGTTMVLSPDHEFFRLLSRGSDRGGPGSAESSE
;
A
#
# COMPACT_ATOMS: atom_id res chain seq x y z
N ALA A 1 58.13 26.91 32.13
CA ALA A 1 59.26 26.49 33.00
C ALA A 1 60.53 27.34 32.81
N LYS A 2 60.95 27.70 31.58
CA LYS A 2 62.15 28.55 31.35
C LYS A 2 62.07 29.99 31.89
N SER A 3 60.88 30.55 32.07
CA SER A 3 60.68 31.93 32.52
C SER A 3 60.91 32.13 34.03
N ALA A 4 60.57 31.16 34.88
CA ALA A 4 60.70 31.28 36.33
C ALA A 4 62.17 31.32 36.81
N GLY A 5 63.09 30.70 36.05
CA GLY A 5 64.52 30.74 36.35
C GLY A 5 65.18 32.10 36.10
N ALA A 6 64.63 32.91 35.18
CA ALA A 6 65.21 34.19 34.79
C ALA A 6 64.94 35.32 35.81
N VAL A 7 63.84 35.23 36.57
CA VAL A 7 63.41 36.26 37.55
C VAL A 7 63.87 35.98 38.98
N LYS A 8 64.30 34.75 39.30
CA LYS A 8 64.74 34.34 40.64
C LYS A 8 65.96 35.13 41.17
N GLY A 9 66.87 35.56 40.29
CA GLY A 9 68.05 36.36 40.67
C GLY A 9 67.74 37.83 41.01
N PHE A 10 66.52 38.30 40.70
CA PHE A 10 66.10 39.68 40.90
C PHE A 10 65.09 39.85 42.06
N GLY A 11 64.80 38.79 42.83
CA GLY A 11 63.86 38.84 43.95
C GLY A 11 62.38 38.93 43.55
N ILE A 12 62.03 38.58 42.31
CA ILE A 12 60.67 38.67 41.76
C ILE A 12 60.01 37.29 41.74
N GLU A 13 58.78 37.19 42.26
CA GLU A 13 57.96 35.97 42.26
C GLU A 13 56.94 36.00 41.11
N LEU A 14 56.96 34.98 40.24
CA LEU A 14 56.11 34.88 39.06
C LEU A 14 54.85 34.05 39.36
N ASN A 15 53.67 34.69 39.41
CA ASN A 15 52.40 34.04 39.74
C ASN A 15 51.68 33.36 38.56
N ASP A 16 51.49 34.04 37.41
CA ASP A 16 50.80 33.49 36.23
C ASP A 16 51.36 34.11 34.93
N VAL A 17 51.37 33.31 33.85
CA VAL A 17 51.76 33.75 32.51
C VAL A 17 50.60 33.52 31.56
N ARG A 18 49.94 34.60 31.17
CA ARG A 18 48.86 34.58 30.19
C ARG A 18 49.29 35.21 28.88
N ILE A 19 48.87 34.59 27.79
CA ILE A 19 48.99 35.17 26.46
C ILE A 19 47.92 36.26 26.35
N ASN A 20 48.35 37.53 26.34
CA ASN A 20 47.43 38.66 26.22
C ASN A 20 46.97 38.85 24.76
N ARG A 21 47.90 38.75 23.80
CA ARG A 21 47.61 38.90 22.36
C ARG A 21 48.66 38.20 21.51
N THR A 22 48.20 37.33 20.61
CA THR A 22 49.00 36.88 19.46
C THR A 22 48.64 37.77 18.29
N GLU A 23 49.48 38.75 17.97
CA GLU A 23 49.28 39.53 16.75
C GLU A 23 49.73 38.67 15.57
N LEU A 24 48.78 38.26 14.73
CA LEU A 24 49.10 37.66 13.45
C LEU A 24 49.53 38.77 12.47
N PRO A 25 50.46 38.51 11.54
CA PRO A 25 50.82 39.47 10.52
C PRO A 25 49.58 39.77 9.66
N ARG A 26 49.14 41.04 9.61
CA ARG A 26 47.89 41.46 8.93
C ARG A 26 47.77 41.01 7.47
N GLY A 27 48.89 40.77 6.78
CA GLY A 27 48.90 40.27 5.40
C GLY A 27 48.64 38.75 5.23
N ALA A 28 48.77 37.95 6.29
CA ALA A 28 48.56 36.50 6.25
C ALA A 28 47.14 36.10 6.68
N GLU A 29 46.48 36.92 7.50
CA GLU A 29 45.15 36.64 8.06
C GLU A 29 44.10 36.43 6.96
N GLU A 30 44.05 37.32 5.96
CA GLU A 30 43.02 37.31 4.92
C GLU A 30 43.08 36.04 4.04
N ASN A 31 44.29 35.59 3.72
CA ASN A 31 44.54 34.35 2.98
C ASN A 31 44.12 33.10 3.78
N VAL A 32 44.38 33.09 5.09
CA VAL A 32 43.97 31.99 5.97
C VAL A 32 42.44 31.95 6.09
N PHE A 33 41.79 33.10 6.29
CA PHE A 33 40.32 33.19 6.31
C PHE A 33 39.67 32.79 4.97
N ALA A 34 40.26 33.18 3.83
CA ALA A 34 39.79 32.76 2.51
C ALA A 34 39.88 31.24 2.35
N ARG A 35 41.00 30.63 2.75
CA ARG A 35 41.19 29.18 2.71
C ARG A 35 40.21 28.44 3.63
N MET A 36 39.99 28.95 4.85
CA MET A 36 39.02 28.36 5.77
C MET A 36 37.59 28.39 5.21
N ARG A 37 37.18 29.51 4.60
CA ARG A 37 35.86 29.60 3.93
C ARG A 37 35.72 28.58 2.80
N ALA A 38 36.73 28.50 1.92
CA ALA A 38 36.74 27.55 0.82
C ALA A 38 36.65 26.08 1.29
N GLU A 39 37.38 25.71 2.35
CA GLU A 39 37.30 24.39 2.96
C GLU A 39 35.93 24.11 3.58
N ARG A 40 35.34 25.08 4.31
CA ARG A 40 33.99 24.92 4.86
C ARG A 40 32.94 24.76 3.77
N ASP A 41 33.05 25.52 2.68
CA ASP A 41 32.12 25.40 1.54
C ASP A 41 32.26 24.05 0.84
N ARG A 42 33.50 23.56 0.68
CA ARG A 42 33.77 22.23 0.13
C ARG A 42 33.17 21.14 1.01
N LEU A 43 33.37 21.24 2.32
CA LEU A 43 32.84 20.28 3.29
C LEU A 43 31.30 20.31 3.33
N ALA A 44 30.69 21.50 3.28
CA ALA A 44 29.24 21.64 3.20
C ALA A 44 28.67 21.03 1.92
N ARG A 45 29.32 21.25 0.76
CA ARG A 45 28.92 20.59 -0.50
C ARG A 45 29.02 19.08 -0.40
N LYS A 46 30.10 18.55 0.19
CA LYS A 46 30.28 17.11 0.40
C LYS A 46 29.14 16.53 1.24
N TYR A 47 28.85 17.12 2.40
CA TYR A 47 27.77 16.62 3.27
C TYR A 47 26.37 16.71 2.63
N ARG A 48 26.09 17.76 1.84
CA ARG A 48 24.84 17.83 1.09
C ARG A 48 24.74 16.72 0.05
N ALA A 49 25.82 16.48 -0.71
CA ALA A 49 25.84 15.42 -1.71
C ALA A 49 25.65 14.02 -1.08
N GLU A 50 26.34 13.74 0.03
CA GLU A 50 26.19 12.49 0.79
C GLU A 50 24.77 12.33 1.35
N GLY A 51 24.20 13.40 1.92
CA GLY A 51 22.82 13.39 2.41
C GLY A 51 21.79 13.16 1.31
N GLU A 52 21.97 13.77 0.14
CA GLU A 52 21.12 13.55 -1.03
C GLU A 52 21.24 12.12 -1.57
N GLU A 53 22.45 11.56 -1.61
CA GLU A 53 22.68 10.18 -2.03
C GLU A 53 21.98 9.20 -1.10
N GLN A 54 22.17 9.36 0.21
CA GLN A 54 21.50 8.55 1.22
C GLN A 54 19.98 8.67 1.11
N ALA A 55 19.46 9.89 0.96
CA ALA A 55 18.03 10.11 0.80
C ALA A 55 17.48 9.45 -0.47
N ARG A 56 18.20 9.53 -1.60
CA ARG A 56 17.81 8.85 -2.85
C ARG A 56 17.80 7.33 -2.67
N ARG A 57 18.80 6.78 -1.99
CA ARG A 57 18.89 5.34 -1.71
C ARG A 57 17.73 4.86 -0.85
N ILE A 58 17.46 5.54 0.27
CA ILE A 58 16.37 5.20 1.18
C ILE A 58 15.01 5.25 0.46
N ARG A 59 14.76 6.29 -0.33
CA ARG A 59 13.51 6.39 -1.10
C ARG A 59 13.37 5.27 -2.13
N ALA A 60 14.43 4.97 -2.87
CA ALA A 60 14.40 3.90 -3.86
C ALA A 60 14.16 2.52 -3.22
N GLU A 61 14.75 2.28 -2.05
CA GLU A 61 14.56 1.05 -1.28
C GLU A 61 13.12 0.96 -0.75
N ALA A 62 12.61 2.02 -0.14
CA ALA A 62 11.22 2.09 0.33
C ALA A 62 10.20 1.89 -0.81
N ASP A 63 10.43 2.52 -1.97
CA ASP A 63 9.57 2.35 -3.15
C ASP A 63 9.58 0.90 -3.67
N ARG A 64 10.75 0.25 -3.64
CA ARG A 64 10.88 -1.15 -4.02
C ARG A 64 10.12 -2.05 -3.04
N GLU A 65 10.31 -1.86 -1.73
CA GLU A 65 9.61 -2.64 -0.70
C GLU A 65 8.10 -2.46 -0.79
N ALA A 66 7.62 -1.22 -0.93
CA ALA A 66 6.20 -0.94 -1.10
C ALA A 66 5.59 -1.67 -2.30
N ARG A 67 6.29 -1.71 -3.44
CA ARG A 67 5.84 -2.45 -4.62
C ARG A 67 5.79 -3.95 -4.38
N VAL A 68 6.80 -4.51 -3.71
CA VAL A 68 6.84 -5.93 -3.37
C VAL A 68 5.66 -6.30 -2.46
N ILE A 69 5.44 -5.54 -1.39
CA ILE A 69 4.34 -5.77 -0.45
C ILE A 69 2.98 -5.72 -1.16
N VAL A 70 2.76 -4.72 -2.01
CA VAL A 70 1.50 -4.60 -2.76
C VAL A 70 1.34 -5.76 -3.76
N ALA A 71 2.42 -6.19 -4.42
CA ALA A 71 2.38 -7.31 -5.34
C ALA A 71 2.09 -8.63 -4.62
N GLU A 72 2.73 -8.88 -3.47
CA GLU A 72 2.50 -10.05 -2.65
C GLU A 72 1.07 -10.08 -2.10
N ALA A 73 0.59 -8.97 -1.56
CA ALA A 73 -0.78 -8.85 -1.05
C ALA A 73 -1.82 -9.10 -2.15
N ARG A 74 -1.61 -8.56 -3.35
CA ARG A 74 -2.47 -8.85 -4.51
C ARG A 74 -2.41 -10.32 -4.91
N GLY A 75 -1.21 -10.89 -4.98
CA GLY A 75 -1.03 -12.31 -5.31
C GLY A 75 -1.74 -13.23 -4.32
N GLN A 76 -1.61 -12.96 -3.02
CA GLN A 76 -2.32 -13.69 -1.97
C GLN A 76 -3.84 -13.53 -2.11
N GLY A 77 -4.33 -12.32 -2.36
CA GLY A 77 -5.75 -12.07 -2.59
C GLY A 77 -6.33 -12.84 -3.78
N GLU A 78 -5.60 -12.92 -4.90
CA GLU A 78 -6.03 -13.73 -6.06
C GLU A 78 -6.02 -15.23 -5.76
N ILE A 79 -5.04 -15.72 -4.98
CA ILE A 79 -5.01 -17.13 -4.56
C ILE A 79 -6.20 -17.46 -3.66
N GLU A 80 -6.52 -16.60 -2.69
CA GLU A 80 -7.68 -16.80 -1.81
C GLU A 80 -8.99 -16.74 -2.58
N ARG A 81 -9.13 -15.78 -3.50
CA ARG A 81 -10.30 -15.70 -4.38
C ARG A 81 -10.44 -16.96 -5.23
N GLY A 82 -9.35 -17.43 -5.86
CA GLY A 82 -9.36 -18.66 -6.65
C GLY A 82 -9.73 -19.90 -5.83
N LYS A 83 -9.29 -19.99 -4.58
CA LYS A 83 -9.73 -21.05 -3.64
C LYS A 83 -11.22 -20.96 -3.33
N GLY A 84 -11.73 -19.75 -3.10
CA GLY A 84 -13.16 -19.51 -2.87
C GLY A 84 -14.01 -19.88 -4.08
N ASP A 85 -13.58 -19.51 -5.28
CA ASP A 85 -14.29 -19.83 -6.52
C ASP A 85 -14.27 -21.34 -6.80
N ALA A 86 -13.15 -22.02 -6.55
CA ALA A 86 -13.04 -23.46 -6.69
C ALA A 86 -13.96 -24.20 -5.71
N GLU A 87 -14.01 -23.76 -4.45
CA GLU A 87 -14.87 -24.34 -3.43
C GLU A 87 -16.35 -24.09 -3.72
N ALA A 88 -16.71 -22.88 -4.17
CA ALA A 88 -18.07 -22.57 -4.61
C ALA A 88 -18.49 -23.46 -5.78
N ALA A 89 -17.62 -23.61 -6.79
CA ALA A 89 -17.87 -24.49 -7.93
C ALA A 89 -18.06 -25.95 -7.51
N ARG A 90 -17.25 -26.45 -6.55
CA ARG A 90 -17.40 -27.80 -5.98
C ARG A 90 -18.76 -27.97 -5.30
N ILE A 91 -19.15 -27.05 -4.44
CA ILE A 91 -20.44 -27.09 -3.73
C ILE A 91 -21.61 -27.05 -4.74
N TYR A 92 -21.52 -26.21 -5.77
CA TYR A 92 -22.53 -26.15 -6.81
C TYR A 92 -22.63 -27.44 -7.63
N ALA A 93 -21.49 -28.05 -7.97
CA ALA A 93 -21.47 -29.33 -8.67
C ALA A 93 -22.07 -30.47 -7.81
N GLU A 94 -21.78 -30.49 -6.51
CA GLU A 94 -22.35 -31.45 -5.56
C GLU A 94 -23.87 -31.26 -5.40
N ALA A 95 -24.33 -30.01 -5.30
CA ALA A 95 -25.75 -29.69 -5.23
C ALA A 95 -26.49 -30.08 -6.52
N TYR A 96 -25.91 -29.78 -7.69
CA TYR A 96 -26.45 -30.18 -8.99
C TYR A 96 -26.53 -31.70 -9.15
N SER A 97 -25.51 -32.42 -8.67
CA SER A 97 -25.46 -33.88 -8.73
C SER A 97 -26.52 -34.56 -7.85
N ARG A 98 -27.04 -33.87 -6.83
CA ARG A 98 -28.12 -34.40 -5.97
C ARG A 98 -29.49 -34.30 -6.65
N ASP A 99 -29.80 -33.16 -7.25
CA ASP A 99 -31.01 -32.94 -8.04
C ASP A 99 -30.83 -31.72 -8.97
N ALA A 100 -30.67 -32.01 -10.27
CA ALA A 100 -30.41 -31.00 -11.29
C ALA A 100 -31.62 -30.08 -11.53
N GLU A 101 -32.85 -30.62 -11.47
CA GLU A 101 -34.08 -29.85 -11.75
C GLU A 101 -34.39 -28.90 -10.60
N PHE A 102 -34.25 -29.37 -9.36
CA PHE A 102 -34.48 -28.55 -8.17
C PHE A 102 -33.43 -27.44 -8.02
N TYR A 103 -32.17 -27.73 -8.32
CA TYR A 103 -31.11 -26.71 -8.30
C TYR A 103 -31.34 -25.61 -9.35
N ALA A 104 -31.71 -25.98 -10.58
CA ALA A 104 -32.03 -25.03 -11.64
C ALA A 104 -33.22 -24.13 -11.25
N PHE A 105 -34.24 -24.70 -10.59
CA PHE A 105 -35.37 -23.95 -10.04
C PHE A 105 -34.93 -22.93 -8.97
N LEU A 106 -34.15 -23.36 -7.97
CA LEU A 106 -33.65 -22.48 -6.91
C LEU A 106 -32.76 -21.35 -7.44
N ARG A 107 -31.86 -21.64 -8.39
CA ARG A 107 -31.01 -20.62 -9.02
C ARG A 107 -31.83 -19.62 -9.82
N GLY A 108 -32.89 -20.06 -10.50
CA GLY A 108 -33.85 -19.17 -11.17
C GLY A 108 -34.54 -18.23 -10.20
N LEU A 109 -35.03 -18.74 -9.06
CA LEU A 109 -35.65 -17.92 -8.00
C LEU A 109 -34.68 -16.91 -7.38
N GLU A 110 -33.43 -17.31 -7.15
CA GLU A 110 -32.40 -16.41 -6.62
C GLU A 110 -32.03 -15.30 -7.62
N ALA A 111 -31.96 -15.64 -8.91
CA ALA A 111 -31.80 -14.66 -9.98
C ALA A 111 -32.97 -13.66 -10.01
N TYR A 112 -34.21 -14.14 -9.91
CA TYR A 112 -35.39 -13.26 -9.79
C TYR A 112 -35.31 -12.34 -8.59
N ARG A 113 -34.93 -12.85 -7.41
CA ARG A 113 -34.78 -12.02 -6.21
C ARG A 113 -33.70 -10.94 -6.38
N LYS A 114 -32.62 -11.25 -7.08
CA LYS A 114 -31.50 -10.32 -7.30
C LYS A 114 -31.82 -9.25 -8.34
N THR A 115 -32.61 -9.57 -9.37
CA THR A 115 -32.97 -8.64 -10.44
C THR A 115 -34.23 -7.82 -10.12
N LEU A 116 -35.20 -8.39 -9.42
CA LEU A 116 -36.48 -7.77 -9.06
C LEU A 116 -36.42 -7.06 -7.68
N GLY A 117 -35.36 -6.30 -7.43
CA GLY A 117 -35.28 -5.41 -6.25
C GLY A 117 -36.40 -4.35 -6.25
N ALA A 118 -36.70 -3.79 -5.06
CA ALA A 118 -37.75 -2.77 -4.90
C ALA A 118 -37.49 -1.54 -5.80
N GLY A 119 -38.26 -1.41 -6.89
CA GLY A 119 -38.18 -0.28 -7.82
C GLY A 119 -37.81 -0.63 -9.27
N THR A 120 -37.49 -1.88 -9.60
CA THR A 120 -37.15 -2.26 -10.98
C THR A 120 -38.40 -2.59 -11.81
N THR A 121 -38.74 -1.75 -12.79
CA THR A 121 -39.75 -2.05 -13.81
C THR A 121 -39.05 -2.64 -15.05
N MET A 122 -39.25 -3.93 -15.31
CA MET A 122 -38.74 -4.60 -16.51
C MET A 122 -39.85 -4.82 -17.53
N VAL A 123 -39.61 -4.47 -18.80
CA VAL A 123 -40.50 -4.78 -19.92
C VAL A 123 -39.88 -5.95 -20.69
N LEU A 124 -40.51 -7.12 -20.59
CA LEU A 124 -40.04 -8.36 -21.20
C LEU A 124 -41.18 -8.98 -22.02
N SER A 125 -40.84 -9.61 -23.15
CA SER A 125 -41.83 -10.34 -23.95
C SER A 125 -42.37 -11.55 -23.18
N PRO A 126 -43.65 -11.92 -23.37
CA PRO A 126 -44.30 -13.03 -22.65
C PRO A 126 -43.59 -14.39 -22.78
N ASP A 127 -42.90 -14.62 -23.91
CA ASP A 127 -42.22 -15.88 -24.22
C ASP A 127 -40.77 -15.96 -23.71
N HIS A 128 -40.32 -14.96 -22.93
CA HIS A 128 -38.95 -14.91 -22.45
C HIS A 128 -38.67 -16.05 -21.45
N GLU A 129 -37.46 -16.65 -21.49
CA GLU A 129 -37.08 -17.77 -20.59
C GLU A 129 -37.26 -17.44 -19.09
N PHE A 130 -37.23 -16.14 -18.77
CA PHE A 130 -37.48 -15.55 -17.45
C PHE A 130 -38.92 -15.75 -16.92
N PHE A 131 -39.91 -16.08 -17.77
CA PHE A 131 -41.27 -16.41 -17.31
C PHE A 131 -41.54 -17.91 -17.30
N ARG A 132 -40.64 -18.74 -17.86
CA ARG A 132 -40.83 -20.19 -18.00
C ARG A 132 -41.00 -20.94 -16.67
N LEU A 133 -40.44 -20.39 -15.58
CA LEU A 133 -40.59 -20.96 -14.24
C LEU A 133 -41.97 -20.64 -13.62
N LEU A 134 -42.49 -19.45 -13.91
CA LEU A 134 -43.80 -18.97 -13.43
C LEU A 134 -44.94 -19.64 -14.20
N SER A 135 -44.76 -19.87 -15.51
CA SER A 135 -45.75 -20.53 -16.37
C SER A 135 -45.82 -22.06 -16.19
N ARG A 136 -44.73 -22.73 -15.80
CA ARG A 136 -44.77 -24.17 -15.46
C ARG A 136 -45.61 -24.48 -14.22
N GLY A 137 -45.77 -23.51 -13.31
CA GLY A 137 -46.65 -23.65 -12.14
C GLY A 137 -48.14 -23.59 -12.47
N SER A 138 -48.52 -22.93 -13.58
CA SER A 138 -49.92 -22.83 -14.02
C SER A 138 -50.42 -24.06 -14.78
N ASP A 139 -49.54 -25.03 -15.10
CA ASP A 139 -49.90 -26.23 -15.86
C ASP A 139 -50.08 -27.50 -14.98
N ARG A 140 -50.09 -27.33 -13.65
CA ARG A 140 -50.32 -28.42 -12.66
C ARG A 140 -51.54 -28.20 -11.76
N GLY A 141 -52.59 -27.57 -12.28
CA GLY A 141 -53.82 -27.32 -11.52
C GLY A 141 -55.10 -27.39 -12.34
N GLY A 142 -55.72 -28.58 -12.42
CA GLY A 142 -57.14 -28.72 -12.78
C GLY A 142 -57.50 -30.05 -13.45
N PRO A 143 -58.14 -31.01 -12.76
CA PRO A 143 -58.83 -32.10 -13.42
C PRO A 143 -60.07 -31.52 -14.13
N GLY A 144 -59.97 -31.34 -15.45
CA GLY A 144 -61.12 -31.01 -16.29
C GLY A 144 -61.99 -32.24 -16.48
N SER A 145 -63.12 -32.25 -15.79
CA SER A 145 -64.29 -33.05 -16.13
C SER A 145 -64.72 -32.83 -17.58
N ALA A 146 -64.70 -33.89 -18.39
CA ALA A 146 -65.54 -34.07 -19.57
C ALA A 146 -66.20 -35.46 -19.37
N GLU A 147 -67.41 -35.45 -18.80
CA GLU A 147 -68.68 -35.68 -19.50
C GLU A 147 -69.11 -37.16 -19.45
N SER A 148 -70.23 -37.36 -18.76
CA SER A 148 -71.05 -38.56 -18.76
C SER A 148 -71.88 -38.67 -20.05
N SER A 149 -72.36 -39.89 -20.32
CA SER A 149 -73.31 -40.31 -21.38
C SER A 149 -72.57 -40.64 -22.69
N GLU A 150 -72.53 -41.88 -23.17
CA GLU A 150 -73.57 -42.93 -23.30
C GLU A 150 -72.94 -44.33 -23.27
#